data_AF-A0A7S2DAE6-F1
#
_entry.id   AF-A0A7S2DAE6-F1
#
_cell.length_a   1.000
_cell.length_b   1.000
_cell.length_c   1.000
_cell.angle_alpha   90.00
_cell.angle_beta   90.00
_cell.angle_gamma   90.00
#
_symmetry.space_group_name_H-M   'P 1'
#
loop_
_entity.id
_entity.type
_entity.pdbx_description
1 polymer ?
#
loop_
_entity_poly.entity_id
_entity_poly.type
_entity_poly.pdbx_seq_one_letter_code
_entity_poly.pdbx_strand_id
1 'polypeptide(L)'
;PSYAQAGFDKLRPSVAIEGGRINGLRTVEFAGSTEYQYLGRLLPLRPILEANDLRHDRRGLLTRNIFAPGPEFSITLAPAPSLDGTHEVIGVLEGSSSSELLSMLEGLPYITGNSNEGEGTAANAVFTTQRQFFQSLSKAVGDSRAEDR
;
A
#
# COMPACT_ATOMS: atom_id res chain seq x y z
N PRO A 1 -11.13 -2.78 -14.27
CA PRO A 1 -10.08 -2.47 -13.27
C PRO A 1 -9.37 -3.77 -12.82
N SER A 2 -8.05 -3.77 -12.67
CA SER A 2 -7.26 -4.95 -12.30
C SER A 2 -6.03 -4.56 -11.47
N TYR A 3 -5.62 -5.44 -10.55
CA TYR A 3 -4.41 -5.30 -9.74
C TYR A 3 -3.12 -5.70 -10.47
N ALA A 4 -3.17 -6.15 -11.73
CA ALA A 4 -2.01 -6.71 -12.45
C ALA A 4 -0.78 -5.77 -12.53
N GLN A 5 -0.99 -4.46 -12.47
CA GLN A 5 0.06 -3.43 -12.46
C GLN A 5 0.12 -2.66 -11.13
N ALA A 6 -0.65 -3.09 -10.12
CA ALA A 6 -0.65 -2.48 -8.81
C ALA A 6 0.62 -2.90 -8.07
N GLY A 7 1.20 -1.94 -7.33
CA GLY A 7 2.33 -2.20 -6.44
C GLY A 7 1.93 -2.02 -4.98
N PHE A 8 2.86 -2.38 -4.11
CA PHE A 8 2.86 -1.91 -2.72
C PHE A 8 3.54 -0.55 -2.67
N ASP A 9 2.85 0.46 -2.16
CA ASP A 9 3.28 1.85 -2.16
C ASP A 9 3.66 2.37 -0.78
N LYS A 10 3.29 1.66 0.29
CA LYS A 10 3.60 2.07 1.66
C LYS A 10 3.99 0.88 2.54
N LEU A 11 5.11 1.02 3.23
CA LEU A 11 5.56 0.07 4.23
C LEU A 11 5.47 0.70 5.61
N ARG A 12 4.72 0.07 6.53
CA ARG A 12 4.73 0.36 7.96
C ARG A 12 5.48 -0.78 8.66
N PRO A 13 6.75 -0.56 9.06
CA PRO A 13 7.57 -1.60 9.68
C PRO A 13 6.87 -2.24 10.87
N SER A 14 6.96 -3.56 10.96
CA SER A 14 6.34 -4.35 12.04
C SER A 14 4.83 -4.21 12.16
N VAL A 15 4.15 -3.61 11.18
CA VAL A 15 2.69 -3.44 11.17
C VAL A 15 2.13 -4.07 9.91
N ALA A 16 2.31 -3.43 8.75
CA ALA A 16 1.73 -3.88 7.50
C ALA A 16 2.41 -3.25 6.28
N ILE A 17 2.30 -3.92 5.14
CA ILE A 17 2.58 -3.36 3.82
C ILE A 17 1.26 -3.05 3.11
N GLU A 18 1.09 -1.83 2.63
CA GLU A 18 -0.13 -1.34 1.95
C GLU A 18 0.09 -1.27 0.45
N GLY A 19 -0.97 -1.59 -0.30
CA GLY A 19 -0.97 -1.58 -1.76
C GLY A 19 -2.39 -1.68 -2.31
N GLY A 20 -2.49 -2.16 -3.54
CA GLY A 20 -3.78 -2.36 -4.19
C GLY A 20 -4.34 -1.11 -4.87
N ARG A 21 -3.58 -0.02 -4.97
CA ARG A 21 -3.98 1.09 -5.84
C ARG A 21 -4.01 0.62 -7.29
N ILE A 22 -5.19 0.67 -7.92
CA ILE A 22 -5.37 0.31 -9.32
C ILE A 22 -5.07 1.53 -10.20
N ASN A 23 -4.07 1.40 -11.08
CA ASN A 23 -3.70 2.49 -12.00
C ASN A 23 -4.90 2.93 -12.86
N GLY A 24 -5.14 4.24 -12.90
CA GLY A 24 -6.25 4.84 -13.66
C GLY A 24 -7.63 4.68 -13.03
N LEU A 25 -7.75 4.04 -11.86
CA LEU A 25 -8.94 4.08 -11.04
C LEU A 25 -8.84 5.28 -10.09
N ARG A 26 -9.83 6.18 -10.13
CA ARG A 26 -9.90 7.33 -9.23
C ARG A 26 -11.32 7.57 -8.78
N THR A 27 -11.46 8.14 -7.60
CA THR A 27 -12.74 8.60 -7.08
C THR A 27 -13.07 9.96 -7.68
N VAL A 28 -14.31 10.14 -8.16
CA VAL A 28 -14.82 11.40 -8.71
C VAL A 28 -16.18 11.72 -8.12
N GLU A 29 -16.48 13.00 -8.00
CA GLU A 29 -17.83 13.46 -7.65
C GLU A 29 -18.63 13.64 -8.93
N PHE A 30 -19.77 12.96 -9.03
CA PHE A 30 -20.68 13.08 -10.16
C PHE A 30 -22.11 13.12 -9.66
N ALA A 31 -22.85 14.17 -10.07
CA ALA A 31 -24.24 14.40 -9.69
C ALA A 31 -24.50 14.36 -8.15
N GLY A 32 -23.55 14.86 -7.35
CA GLY A 32 -23.65 14.87 -5.88
C GLY A 32 -23.38 13.53 -5.20
N SER A 33 -22.94 12.52 -5.95
CA SER A 33 -22.50 11.22 -5.44
C SER A 33 -21.03 10.96 -5.75
N THR A 34 -20.37 10.26 -4.85
CA THR A 34 -18.99 9.79 -5.02
C THR A 34 -18.98 8.49 -5.82
N GLU A 35 -18.33 8.50 -6.97
CA GLU A 35 -18.26 7.37 -7.90
C GLU A 35 -16.81 7.01 -8.25
N TYR A 36 -16.59 5.83 -8.79
CA TYR A 36 -15.31 5.50 -9.42
C TYR A 36 -15.29 5.92 -10.87
N GLN A 37 -14.13 6.40 -11.34
CA GLN A 37 -13.84 6.59 -12.75
C GLN A 37 -12.68 5.69 -13.17
N TYR A 38 -12.88 4.94 -14.24
CA TYR A 38 -11.86 4.10 -14.85
C TYR A 38 -11.92 4.19 -16.37
N LEU A 39 -10.84 4.61 -17.03
CA LEU A 39 -10.75 4.75 -18.49
C LEU A 39 -11.94 5.53 -19.11
N GLY A 40 -12.34 6.63 -18.45
CA GLY A 40 -13.44 7.48 -18.89
C GLY A 40 -14.85 6.97 -18.58
N ARG A 41 -15.00 5.79 -17.96
CA ARG A 41 -16.29 5.24 -17.53
C ARG A 41 -16.52 5.46 -16.04
N LEU A 42 -17.75 5.80 -15.67
CA LEU A 42 -18.20 5.81 -14.28
C LEU A 42 -18.57 4.38 -13.85
N LEU A 43 -18.11 3.99 -12.68
CA LEU A 43 -18.36 2.71 -12.04
C LEU A 43 -18.96 2.98 -10.65
N PRO A 44 -20.00 2.23 -10.25
CA PRO A 44 -20.66 2.43 -8.97
C PRO A 44 -19.68 2.21 -7.81
N LEU A 45 -19.56 3.19 -6.92
CA LEU A 45 -18.83 3.02 -5.67
C LEU A 45 -19.71 2.30 -4.65
N ARG A 46 -19.52 0.98 -4.52
CA ARG A 46 -20.24 0.17 -3.54
C ARG A 46 -19.35 -0.04 -2.32
N PRO A 47 -19.71 0.48 -1.13
CA PRO A 47 -19.01 0.13 0.08
C PRO A 47 -19.19 -1.37 0.33
N ILE A 48 -18.08 -2.09 0.51
CA ILE A 48 -18.10 -3.48 0.94
C ILE A 48 -17.88 -3.44 2.44
N LEU A 49 -18.96 -3.63 3.20
CA LEU A 49 -18.93 -3.75 4.66
C LEU A 49 -19.08 -5.24 4.99
N GLU A 50 -18.00 -5.88 5.42
CA GLU A 50 -17.97 -7.31 5.78
C GLU A 50 -17.57 -7.48 7.24
N ALA A 51 -18.54 -7.22 8.12
CA ALA A 51 -18.34 -7.40 9.55
C ALA A 51 -17.90 -8.83 9.87
N ASN A 52 -16.76 -8.95 10.55
CA ASN A 52 -16.26 -10.20 11.10
C ASN A 52 -15.52 -9.93 12.42
N ASP A 53 -15.41 -10.97 13.25
CA ASP A 53 -14.77 -10.88 14.57
C ASP A 53 -13.27 -11.24 14.53
N LEU A 54 -12.67 -11.28 13.34
CA LEU A 54 -11.26 -11.61 13.18
C LEU A 54 -10.39 -10.45 13.66
N ARG A 55 -9.31 -10.79 14.35
CA ARG A 55 -8.35 -9.82 14.88
C ARG A 55 -7.05 -9.88 14.10
N HIS A 56 -6.30 -8.79 14.13
CA HIS A 56 -4.96 -8.72 13.54
C HIS A 56 -3.92 -9.36 14.46
N ASP A 57 -4.10 -10.65 14.75
CA ASP A 57 -3.36 -11.40 15.77
C ASP A 57 -2.03 -12.02 15.27
N ARG A 58 -1.82 -12.03 13.95
CA ARG A 58 -0.68 -12.69 13.32
C ARG A 58 -0.23 -11.97 12.05
N ARG A 59 0.94 -12.38 11.57
CA ARG A 59 1.52 -12.01 10.27
C ARG A 59 0.76 -12.68 9.13
N GLY A 60 0.70 -12.02 7.97
CA GLY A 60 0.14 -12.58 6.74
C GLY A 60 -1.38 -12.47 6.61
N LEU A 61 -2.02 -11.63 7.43
CA LEU A 61 -3.44 -11.34 7.30
C LEU A 61 -3.64 -10.25 6.23
N LEU A 62 -4.58 -10.49 5.31
CA LEU A 62 -5.04 -9.51 4.36
C LEU A 62 -6.12 -8.65 5.02
N THR A 63 -5.97 -7.34 4.98
CA THR A 63 -6.83 -6.40 5.70
C THR A 63 -7.13 -5.16 4.87
N ARG A 64 -8.30 -4.53 5.07
CA ARG A 64 -8.66 -3.27 4.41
C ARG A 64 -9.25 -2.28 5.40
N ASN A 65 -9.09 -0.99 5.13
CA ASN A 65 -9.68 0.06 5.95
C ASN A 65 -11.20 0.14 5.70
N ILE A 66 -11.99 0.07 6.76
CA ILE A 66 -13.46 0.00 6.72
C ILE A 66 -14.08 1.25 6.08
N PHE A 67 -13.40 2.40 6.20
CA PHE A 67 -13.87 3.68 5.68
C PHE A 67 -13.18 4.09 4.37
N ALA A 68 -12.19 3.32 3.90
CA ALA A 68 -11.56 3.59 2.62
C ALA A 68 -12.49 3.08 1.52
N PRO A 69 -13.00 3.95 0.64
CA PRO A 69 -13.92 3.51 -0.41
C PRO A 69 -13.21 2.73 -1.51
N GLY A 70 -11.87 2.86 -1.58
CA GLY A 70 -10.95 2.40 -2.60
C GLY A 70 -10.65 0.89 -2.57
N PRO A 71 -9.98 0.36 -3.62
CA PRO A 71 -9.58 -1.06 -3.69
C PRO A 71 -8.31 -1.39 -2.88
N GLU A 72 -7.77 -0.43 -2.14
CA GLU A 72 -6.54 -0.59 -1.37
C GLU A 72 -6.70 -1.60 -0.24
N PHE A 73 -5.62 -2.34 -0.01
CA PHE A 73 -5.54 -3.34 1.06
C PHE A 73 -4.15 -3.29 1.69
N SER A 74 -3.99 -3.98 2.80
CA SER A 74 -2.72 -4.16 3.48
C SER A 74 -2.52 -5.63 3.85
N ILE A 75 -1.26 -6.02 4.02
CA ILE A 75 -0.88 -7.34 4.53
C ILE A 75 -0.10 -7.15 5.82
N THR A 76 -0.52 -7.82 6.90
CA THR A 76 0.16 -7.70 8.19
C THR A 76 1.54 -8.34 8.17
N LEU A 77 2.50 -7.65 8.77
CA LEU A 77 3.90 -8.06 8.87
C LEU A 77 4.22 -8.69 10.24
N ALA A 78 3.43 -8.35 11.24
CA ALA A 78 3.44 -8.90 12.58
C ALA A 78 2.01 -8.85 13.17
N PRO A 79 1.75 -9.38 14.38
CA PRO A 79 0.54 -9.06 15.11
C PRO A 79 0.37 -7.54 15.23
N ALA A 80 -0.79 -7.02 14.80
CA ALA A 80 -1.04 -5.59 14.63
C ALA A 80 -2.42 -5.18 15.22
N PRO A 81 -2.64 -5.37 16.54
CA PRO A 81 -3.92 -5.08 17.19
C PRO A 81 -4.34 -3.60 17.09
N SER A 82 -3.43 -2.69 16.77
CA SER A 82 -3.73 -1.28 16.48
C SER A 82 -4.60 -1.08 15.24
N LEU A 83 -4.72 -2.09 14.37
CA LEU A 83 -5.60 -2.08 13.20
C LEU A 83 -7.03 -2.53 13.56
N ASP A 84 -7.23 -3.20 14.70
CA ASP A 84 -8.54 -3.66 15.12
C ASP A 84 -9.50 -2.45 15.30
N GLY A 85 -10.69 -2.55 14.71
CA GLY A 85 -11.72 -1.50 14.76
C GLY A 85 -11.60 -0.40 13.70
N THR A 86 -10.47 -0.30 13.00
CA THR A 86 -10.31 0.61 11.84
C THR A 86 -10.15 -0.14 10.52
N HIS A 87 -9.66 -1.37 10.61
CA HIS A 87 -9.51 -2.27 9.47
C HIS A 87 -10.24 -3.58 9.76
N GLU A 88 -10.70 -4.24 8.69
CA GLU A 88 -11.31 -5.57 8.75
C GLU A 88 -10.40 -6.59 8.06
N VAL A 89 -10.27 -7.77 8.66
CA VAL A 89 -9.52 -8.89 8.06
C VAL A 89 -10.39 -9.51 6.97
N ILE A 90 -9.87 -9.58 5.75
CA ILE A 90 -10.59 -10.07 4.56
C ILE A 90 -9.96 -11.35 3.99
N GLY A 91 -8.85 -11.80 4.56
CA GLY A 91 -8.19 -13.03 4.12
C GLY A 91 -6.89 -13.31 4.84
N VAL A 92 -6.22 -14.37 4.40
CA VAL A 92 -4.91 -14.79 4.91
C VAL A 92 -4.06 -15.27 3.74
N LEU A 93 -2.76 -15.01 3.80
CA LEU A 93 -1.81 -15.58 2.85
C LEU A 93 -1.63 -17.06 3.11
N GLU A 94 -1.93 -17.86 2.09
CA GLU A 94 -1.72 -19.30 2.09
C GLU A 94 -0.38 -19.65 1.42
N GLY A 95 0.21 -20.76 1.86
CA GLY A 95 1.43 -21.33 1.27
C GLY A 95 2.68 -21.17 2.12
N SER A 96 3.56 -22.17 2.05
CA SER A 96 4.77 -22.29 2.86
C SER A 96 5.77 -21.15 2.63
N SER A 97 5.78 -20.54 1.44
CA SER A 97 6.70 -19.45 1.08
C SER A 97 6.19 -18.06 1.45
N SER A 98 4.98 -17.94 2.00
CA SER A 98 4.39 -16.64 2.38
C SER A 98 5.24 -15.91 3.42
N SER A 99 5.74 -16.63 4.43
CA SER A 99 6.58 -16.06 5.48
C SER A 99 7.94 -15.58 4.95
N GLU A 100 8.56 -16.33 4.04
CA GLU A 100 9.82 -15.95 3.40
C GLU A 100 9.64 -14.69 2.55
N LEU A 101 8.58 -14.64 1.73
CA LEU A 101 8.26 -13.48 0.90
C LEU A 101 8.06 -12.21 1.75
N LEU A 102 7.27 -12.29 2.82
CA LEU A 102 7.07 -11.13 3.70
C LEU A 102 8.37 -10.70 4.37
N SER A 103 9.26 -11.64 4.71
CA SER A 103 10.55 -11.33 5.32
C SER A 103 11.47 -10.62 4.32
N MET A 104 11.44 -11.03 3.05
CA MET A 104 12.13 -10.32 1.98
C MET A 104 11.58 -8.91 1.79
N LEU A 105 10.26 -8.74 1.82
CA LEU A 105 9.60 -7.43 1.66
C LEU A 105 9.94 -6.46 2.80
N GLU A 106 10.07 -6.95 4.04
CA GLU A 106 10.54 -6.17 5.19
C GLU A 106 12.01 -5.73 5.05
N GLY A 107 12.83 -6.55 4.38
CA GLY A 107 14.24 -6.25 4.15
C GLY A 107 14.50 -5.26 3.01
N LEU A 108 13.49 -4.92 2.21
CA LEU A 108 13.67 -3.97 1.11
C LEU A 108 13.92 -2.57 1.64
N PRO A 109 14.92 -1.84 1.10
CA PRO A 109 15.10 -0.44 1.44
C PRO A 109 13.87 0.35 0.98
N TYR A 110 13.29 1.12 1.90
CA TYR A 110 12.12 1.95 1.66
C TYR A 110 12.39 3.35 2.21
N ILE A 111 11.75 4.34 1.59
CA ILE A 111 11.96 5.73 1.94
C ILE A 111 10.92 6.10 3.00
N THR A 112 11.36 6.29 4.24
CA THR A 112 10.54 6.81 5.34
C THR A 112 10.47 8.33 5.26
N GLY A 113 9.63 8.85 4.37
CA GLY A 113 9.39 10.29 4.33
C GLY A 113 8.40 10.69 3.24
N ASN A 114 7.40 11.46 3.62
CA ASN A 114 6.84 12.46 2.73
C ASN A 114 7.42 13.79 3.21
N SER A 115 8.11 14.52 2.33
CA SER A 115 8.38 15.93 2.61
C SER A 115 7.03 16.64 2.54
N ASN A 116 6.44 16.90 3.71
CA ASN A 116 5.23 17.73 3.83
C ASN A 116 5.56 19.22 3.61
N GLU A 117 6.83 19.55 3.34
CA GLU A 117 7.30 20.89 3.02
C GLU A 117 7.42 21.08 1.50
N GLY A 118 7.06 22.28 1.05
CA GLY A 118 7.02 22.65 -0.37
C GLY A 118 8.36 22.51 -1.10
N GLU A 119 8.29 22.48 -2.43
CA GLU A 119 9.48 22.47 -3.30
C GLU A 119 10.45 23.61 -2.91
N GLY A 120 11.70 23.27 -2.60
CA GLY A 120 12.77 24.23 -2.28
C GLY A 120 13.28 24.26 -0.83
N THR A 121 12.71 23.48 0.10
CA THR A 121 13.24 23.42 1.48
C THR A 121 14.42 22.46 1.65
N ALA A 122 15.27 22.70 2.66
CA ALA A 122 16.41 21.85 3.00
C ALA A 122 16.00 20.40 3.33
N ALA A 123 14.80 20.21 3.90
CA ALA A 123 14.23 18.90 4.15
C ALA A 123 13.92 18.15 2.84
N ASN A 124 13.38 18.84 1.84
CA ASN A 124 13.15 18.25 0.51
C ASN A 124 14.48 17.92 -0.19
N ALA A 125 15.51 18.77 -0.06
CA ALA A 125 16.84 18.49 -0.59
C ALA A 125 17.46 17.22 0.05
N VAL A 126 17.45 17.12 1.38
CA VAL A 126 17.93 15.93 2.10
C VAL A 126 17.13 14.68 1.72
N PHE A 127 15.82 14.80 1.60
CA PHE A 127 14.94 13.72 1.14
C PHE A 127 15.29 13.26 -0.28
N THR A 128 15.49 14.18 -1.22
CA THR A 128 15.89 13.83 -2.59
C THR A 128 17.26 13.17 -2.64
N THR A 129 18.21 13.61 -1.81
CA THR A 129 19.54 12.97 -1.70
C THR A 129 19.44 11.57 -1.11
N GLN A 130 18.65 11.37 -0.05
CA GLN A 130 18.41 10.04 0.52
C GLN A 130 17.73 9.11 -0.50
N ARG A 131 16.70 9.61 -1.20
CA ARG A 131 16.04 8.87 -2.28
C ARG A 131 17.01 8.46 -3.38
N GLN A 132 17.85 9.38 -3.86
CA GLN A 132 18.85 9.09 -4.89
C GLN A 132 19.91 8.08 -4.42
N PHE A 133 20.34 8.17 -3.16
CA PHE A 133 21.28 7.22 -2.57
C PHE A 133 20.70 5.81 -2.45
N PHE A 134 19.46 5.68 -1.97
CA PHE A 134 18.81 4.37 -1.90
C PHE A 134 18.48 3.81 -3.29
N GLN A 135 18.13 4.66 -4.25
CA GLN A 135 17.97 4.26 -5.65
C GLN A 135 19.29 3.76 -6.26
N SER A 136 20.41 4.43 -6.01
CA SER A 136 21.72 4.03 -6.55
C SER A 136 22.24 2.73 -5.91
N LEU A 137 22.02 2.53 -4.62
CA LEU A 137 22.32 1.26 -3.95
C LEU A 137 21.46 0.11 -4.48
N SER A 138 20.17 0.35 -4.72
CA SER A 138 19.27 -0.67 -5.29
C SER A 138 19.72 -1.10 -6.70
N LYS A 139 20.18 -0.15 -7.52
CA LYS A 139 20.80 -0.44 -8.84
C LYS A 139 22.10 -1.24 -8.70
N ALA A 140 22.95 -0.90 -7.74
CA ALA A 140 24.25 -1.57 -7.53
C ALA A 140 24.11 -3.02 -7.04
N VAL A 141 23.01 -3.35 -6.36
CA VAL A 141 22.68 -4.72 -5.90
C VAL A 141 21.97 -5.55 -6.98
N GLY A 142 21.76 -4.98 -8.19
CA GLY A 142 21.20 -5.69 -9.33
C GLY A 142 19.67 -5.74 -9.36
N ASP A 143 18.99 -4.84 -8.65
CA ASP A 143 17.54 -4.71 -8.75
C ASP A 143 17.16 -3.88 -10.00
N SER A 144 16.73 -4.58 -11.07
CA SER A 144 16.30 -3.99 -12.35
C SER A 144 15.01 -3.17 -12.24
N ARG A 145 14.33 -3.17 -11.09
CA ARG A 145 13.13 -2.33 -10.87
C ARG A 145 13.46 -0.86 -10.60
N ALA A 146 14.72 -0.55 -10.29
CA ALA A 146 15.19 0.81 -10.08
C ALA A 146 15.54 1.56 -11.38
N GLU A 147 15.51 0.88 -12.54
CA GLU A 147 15.90 1.47 -13.83
C GLU A 147 14.78 2.25 -14.53
N ASP A 148 13.51 2.06 -14.17
CA ASP A 148 12.40 2.67 -14.91
C ASP A 148 11.45 3.49 -14.01
N ARG A 149 11.74 4.80 -13.91
CA ARG A 149 10.82 5.91 -13.59
C ARG A 149 11.52 7.26 -13.68
#